data_AF-A0A7L0VW41-F1
#
_entry.id   AF-A0A7L0VW41-F1
#
_cell.length_a   1.000
_cell.length_b   1.000
_cell.length_c   1.000
_cell.angle_alpha   90.00
_cell.angle_beta   90.00
_cell.angle_gamma   90.00
#
_symmetry.space_group_name_H-M   'P 1'
#
loop_
_entity.id
_entity.type
_entity.pdbx_description
1 polymer ?
#
loop_
_entity_poly.entity_id
_entity_poly.type
_entity_poly.pdbx_seq_one_letter_code
_entity_poly.pdbx_strand_id
1 'polypeptide(L)'
;MKSLALLFLLSVGVAIADVIPRAVWEFRSMIQCTIPGSHPLLTFNNYGCYCGLGGSGTPVDELDRCCQTHDHCYSEAKKLSACTFLLDNPYTEIYKYSCSNKEITCSS
;
A
#
# COMPACT_ATOMS: atom_id res chain seq x y z
N MET A 1 -30.80 50.06 -2.81
CA MET A 1 -30.14 49.24 -1.77
C MET A 1 -30.66 47.83 -1.96
N LYS A 2 -29.85 46.97 -2.60
CA LYS A 2 -29.28 45.75 -1.98
C LYS A 2 -30.41 44.80 -1.54
N SER A 3 -30.67 43.66 -2.19
CA SER A 3 -29.68 42.68 -2.62
C SER A 3 -30.29 41.76 -3.67
N LEU A 4 -29.69 41.74 -4.87
CA LEU A 4 -29.67 40.52 -5.67
C LEU A 4 -28.96 39.47 -4.81
N ALA A 5 -29.72 38.66 -4.07
CA ALA A 5 -29.21 37.44 -3.46
C ALA A 5 -29.06 36.39 -4.57
N LEU A 6 -28.04 36.67 -5.39
CA LEU A 6 -27.24 35.76 -6.18
C LEU A 6 -27.54 34.29 -5.90
N LEU A 7 -28.29 33.70 -6.83
CA LEU A 7 -28.14 32.31 -7.25
C LEU A 7 -26.66 32.07 -7.59
N PHE A 8 -25.83 31.80 -6.58
CA PHE A 8 -24.53 31.18 -6.77
C PHE A 8 -24.66 29.74 -6.30
N LEU A 9 -25.14 28.95 -7.25
CA LEU A 9 -24.71 27.60 -7.58
C LEU A 9 -24.00 26.87 -6.44
N LEU A 10 -24.67 25.84 -5.94
CA LEU A 10 -24.06 24.67 -5.32
C LEU A 10 -23.05 24.06 -6.31
N SER A 11 -21.84 24.61 -6.37
CA SER A 11 -20.68 23.86 -6.84
C SER A 11 -20.35 22.87 -5.72
N VAL A 12 -21.05 21.74 -5.72
CA VAL A 12 -20.48 20.52 -5.15
C VAL A 12 -19.22 20.28 -5.98
N GLY A 13 -18.09 20.77 -5.47
CA GLY A 13 -16.80 20.37 -6.00
C GLY A 13 -16.76 18.86 -5.86
N VAL A 14 -16.81 18.15 -7.00
CA VAL A 14 -16.34 16.79 -7.05
C VAL A 14 -14.85 16.89 -6.76
N ALA A 15 -14.48 16.81 -5.49
CA ALA A 15 -13.14 16.40 -5.14
C ALA A 15 -13.03 14.99 -5.70
N ILE A 16 -12.50 14.89 -6.91
CA ILE A 16 -11.82 13.68 -7.32
C ILE A 16 -10.75 13.59 -6.24
N ALA A 17 -10.96 12.74 -5.25
CA ALA A 17 -9.87 12.30 -4.42
C ALA A 17 -8.91 11.69 -5.45
N ASP A 18 -7.89 12.45 -5.85
CA ASP A 18 -6.73 11.88 -6.50
C ASP A 18 -6.46 10.64 -5.68
N VAL A 19 -6.63 9.47 -6.29
CA VAL A 19 -6.41 8.19 -5.63
C VAL A 19 -4.93 8.22 -5.35
N ILE A 20 -4.54 8.76 -4.20
CA ILE A 20 -3.15 8.85 -3.77
C ILE A 20 -2.64 7.43 -3.92
N PRO A 21 -1.74 7.17 -4.89
CA PRO A 21 -1.28 5.81 -5.12
C PRO A 21 -0.69 5.33 -3.81
N ARG A 22 -1.35 4.36 -3.18
CA ARG A 22 -0.83 3.79 -1.94
C ARG A 22 0.25 2.80 -2.35
N ALA A 23 1.40 2.84 -1.70
CA ALA A 23 2.47 1.86 -1.86
C ALA A 23 2.00 0.40 -1.79
N VAL A 24 0.90 0.14 -1.06
CA VAL A 24 0.23 -1.18 -1.04
C VAL A 24 -0.23 -1.64 -2.43
N TRP A 25 -0.64 -0.73 -3.32
CA TRP A 25 -0.99 -1.08 -4.71
C TRP A 25 0.25 -1.46 -5.54
N GLU A 26 1.39 -0.86 -5.25
CA GLU A 26 2.68 -1.25 -5.86
C GLU A 26 3.09 -2.64 -5.39
N PHE A 27 2.95 -2.93 -4.08
CA PHE A 27 3.16 -4.26 -3.54
C PHE A 27 2.22 -5.31 -4.15
N ARG A 28 0.92 -4.99 -4.29
CA ARG A 28 -0.02 -5.85 -5.03
C ARG A 28 0.47 -6.15 -6.45
N SER A 29 0.98 -5.13 -7.13
CA SER A 29 1.45 -5.24 -8.52
C SER A 29 2.73 -6.08 -8.62
N MET A 30 3.63 -5.98 -7.63
CA MET A 30 4.79 -6.87 -7.47
C MET A 30 4.39 -8.35 -7.28
N ILE A 31 3.38 -8.62 -6.47
CA ILE A 31 2.87 -10.00 -6.31
C ILE A 31 2.28 -10.50 -7.63
N GLN A 32 1.54 -9.67 -8.37
CA GLN A 32 1.00 -10.07 -9.68
C GLN A 32 2.08 -10.28 -10.75
N CYS A 33 3.21 -9.55 -10.68
CA CYS A 33 4.37 -9.76 -11.54
C CYS A 33 4.98 -11.16 -11.33
N THR A 34 5.21 -11.54 -10.08
CA THR A 34 5.87 -12.82 -9.71
C THR A 34 4.93 -14.01 -9.81
N ILE A 35 3.64 -13.80 -9.55
CA ILE A 35 2.57 -14.80 -9.59
C ILE A 35 1.47 -14.32 -10.55
N PRO A 36 1.65 -14.51 -11.88
CA PRO A 36 0.66 -14.07 -12.86
C PRO A 36 -0.71 -14.72 -12.63
N GLY A 37 -1.78 -13.94 -12.82
CA GLY A 37 -3.16 -14.40 -12.61
C GLY A 37 -3.60 -14.51 -11.14
N SER A 38 -2.71 -14.19 -10.19
CA SER A 38 -3.09 -14.12 -8.78
C SER A 38 -4.06 -12.97 -8.50
N HIS A 39 -4.82 -13.14 -7.41
CA HIS A 39 -5.70 -12.11 -6.84
C HIS A 39 -5.19 -11.76 -5.44
N PRO A 40 -4.12 -10.94 -5.29
CA PRO A 40 -3.36 -10.90 -4.04
C PRO A 40 -4.17 -10.50 -2.81
N LEU A 41 -5.12 -9.58 -2.97
CA LEU A 41 -6.02 -9.15 -1.91
C LEU A 41 -6.99 -10.25 -1.42
N LEU A 42 -7.33 -11.22 -2.28
CA LEU A 42 -8.22 -12.32 -1.90
C LEU A 42 -7.44 -13.53 -1.39
N THR A 43 -6.22 -13.73 -1.90
CA THR A 43 -5.42 -14.92 -1.62
C THR A 43 -4.53 -14.75 -0.40
N PHE A 44 -3.88 -13.59 -0.24
CA PHE A 44 -2.88 -13.39 0.81
C PHE A 44 -3.40 -12.57 1.99
N ASN A 45 -4.39 -11.69 1.79
CA ASN A 45 -4.93 -10.93 2.91
C ASN A 45 -5.77 -11.84 3.83
N ASN A 46 -5.59 -11.65 5.14
CA ASN A 46 -6.25 -12.44 6.19
C ASN A 46 -5.94 -13.95 6.10
N TYR A 47 -4.72 -14.28 5.70
CA TYR A 47 -4.20 -15.65 5.68
C TYR A 47 -3.26 -15.89 6.87
N GLY A 48 -3.37 -17.07 7.48
CA GLY A 48 -2.50 -17.46 8.59
C GLY A 48 -2.59 -16.51 9.79
N CYS A 49 -1.46 -16.32 10.47
CA CYS A 49 -1.34 -15.45 11.63
C CYS A 49 -0.85 -14.04 11.27
N TYR A 50 -0.13 -13.87 10.15
CA TYR A 50 0.60 -12.65 9.81
C TYR A 50 0.19 -12.00 8.49
N CYS A 51 -0.30 -12.74 7.50
CA CYS A 51 -0.63 -12.13 6.20
C CYS A 51 -1.89 -11.25 6.29
N GLY A 52 -1.70 -9.95 6.55
CA GLY A 52 -2.78 -8.97 6.73
C GLY A 52 -2.33 -7.79 7.58
N LEU A 53 -3.27 -7.15 8.28
CA LEU A 53 -2.95 -6.13 9.28
C LEU A 53 -2.69 -6.78 10.63
N GLY A 54 -1.57 -6.43 11.27
CA GLY A 54 -1.24 -6.88 12.62
C GLY A 54 -0.18 -7.98 12.60
N GLY A 55 -0.55 -9.19 13.02
CA GLY A 55 0.36 -10.33 13.08
C GLY A 55 0.83 -10.68 14.49
N SER A 56 0.57 -11.91 14.94
CA SER A 56 1.06 -12.41 16.24
C SER A 56 1.04 -13.94 16.32
N GLY A 57 1.82 -14.50 17.23
CA GLY A 57 1.89 -15.94 17.46
C GLY A 57 2.99 -16.63 16.64
N THR A 58 2.75 -17.88 16.25
CA THR A 58 3.69 -18.68 15.45
C THR A 58 3.15 -18.81 14.03
N PRO A 59 3.95 -18.53 12.99
CA PRO A 59 3.50 -18.69 11.60
C PRO A 59 3.01 -20.12 11.34
N VAL A 60 1.88 -20.25 10.64
CA VAL A 60 1.26 -21.56 10.40
C VAL A 60 1.96 -22.37 9.31
N ASP A 61 2.65 -21.70 8.39
CA ASP A 61 3.43 -22.30 7.33
C ASP A 61 4.50 -21.33 6.75
N GLU A 62 5.11 -21.71 5.62
CA GLU A 62 6.15 -20.91 4.97
C GLU A 62 5.64 -19.60 4.37
N LEU A 63 4.41 -19.57 3.86
CA LEU A 63 3.80 -18.35 3.32
C LEU A 63 3.56 -17.35 4.45
N ASP A 64 3.01 -17.81 5.57
CA ASP A 64 2.78 -17.00 6.75
C ASP A 64 4.10 -16.45 7.35
N ARG A 65 5.18 -17.24 7.25
CA ARG A 65 6.53 -16.80 7.64
C ARG A 65 7.06 -15.68 6.71
N CYS A 66 6.73 -15.69 5.43
CA CYS A 66 7.03 -14.57 4.53
C CYS A 66 6.32 -13.29 4.97
N CYS A 67 5.06 -13.39 5.37
CA CYS A 67 4.29 -12.25 5.87
C CYS A 67 4.84 -11.71 7.20
N GLN A 68 5.19 -12.58 8.15
CA GLN A 68 5.89 -12.19 9.37
C GLN A 68 7.20 -11.43 9.06
N THR A 69 7.97 -11.92 8.10
CA THR A 69 9.22 -11.28 7.66
C THR A 69 8.94 -9.90 7.04
N HIS A 70 7.89 -9.78 6.25
CA HIS A 70 7.46 -8.51 5.65
C HIS A 70 7.04 -7.48 6.71
N ASP A 71 6.28 -7.90 7.73
CA ASP A 71 5.89 -7.03 8.85
C ASP A 71 7.10 -6.52 9.65
N HIS A 72 8.09 -7.40 9.85
CA HIS A 72 9.35 -6.99 10.46
C HIS A 72 10.09 -5.97 9.59
N CYS A 73 10.17 -6.19 8.28
CA CYS A 73 10.78 -5.25 7.33
C CYS A 73 10.11 -3.86 7.40
N TYR A 74 8.77 -3.80 7.43
CA TYR A 74 8.04 -2.55 7.61
C TYR A 74 8.29 -1.88 8.96
N SER A 75 8.46 -2.68 10.02
CA SER A 75 8.77 -2.18 11.35
C SER A 75 10.17 -1.55 11.42
N GLU A 76 11.14 -2.13 10.72
CA GLU A 76 12.49 -1.56 10.59
C GLU A 76 12.50 -0.33 9.68
N ALA A 77 11.76 -0.34 8.57
CA ALA A 77 11.63 0.80 7.67
C ALA A 77 11.16 2.07 8.39
N LYS A 78 10.18 1.94 9.30
CA LYS A 78 9.67 3.05 10.14
C LYS A 78 10.69 3.61 11.13
N LYS A 79 11.78 2.89 11.42
CA LYS A 79 12.86 3.33 12.31
C LYS A 79 14.02 3.95 11.54
N LEU A 80 14.06 3.83 10.22
CA LEU A 80 15.12 4.41 9.41
C LEU A 80 15.10 5.93 9.50
N SER A 81 16.26 6.54 9.71
CA SER A 81 16.39 8.00 9.77
C SER A 81 16.03 8.69 8.45
N ALA A 82 16.01 7.96 7.34
CA ALA A 82 15.56 8.45 6.05
C ALA A 82 14.02 8.50 5.92
N CYS A 83 13.28 7.83 6.80
CA CYS A 83 11.82 7.69 6.78
C CYS A 83 11.21 8.33 8.04
N THR A 84 11.53 9.60 8.28
CA THR A 84 11.19 10.33 9.52
C THR A 84 10.08 11.37 9.37
N PHE A 85 9.62 11.66 8.15
CA PHE A 85 8.56 12.63 7.96
C PHE A 85 7.21 12.05 8.42
N LEU A 86 6.30 12.91 8.89
CA LEU A 86 5.02 12.47 9.49
C LEU A 86 4.13 11.64 8.56
N LEU A 87 4.39 11.69 7.25
CA LEU A 87 3.67 10.92 6.22
C LEU A 87 4.46 9.71 5.72
N ASP A 88 5.73 9.55 6.12
CA ASP A 88 6.59 8.44 5.70
C ASP A 88 6.14 7.18 6.42
N ASN A 89 5.41 6.36 5.69
CA ASN A 89 4.92 5.08 6.17
C ASN A 89 5.00 4.10 5.02
N PRO A 90 5.58 2.90 5.22
CA PRO A 90 5.76 1.92 4.15
C PRO A 90 4.46 1.49 3.44
N TYR A 91 3.28 1.73 4.03
CA TYR A 91 1.99 1.50 3.38
C TYR A 91 1.58 2.59 2.37
N THR A 92 2.17 3.78 2.46
CA THR A 92 1.79 4.97 1.66
C THR A 92 2.95 5.56 0.87
N GLU A 93 4.19 5.23 1.22
CA GLU A 93 5.40 5.71 0.55
C GLU A 93 5.58 5.08 -0.83
N ILE A 94 5.37 5.87 -1.88
CA ILE A 94 5.46 5.43 -3.28
C ILE A 94 6.92 5.18 -3.64
N TYR A 95 7.21 4.06 -4.29
CA TYR A 95 8.57 3.70 -4.69
C TYR A 95 8.68 3.32 -6.17
N LYS A 96 9.87 3.53 -6.74
CA LYS A 96 10.14 3.17 -8.13
C LYS A 96 10.63 1.73 -8.21
N TYR A 97 9.97 0.95 -9.05
CA TYR A 97 10.39 -0.41 -9.37
C TYR A 97 10.03 -0.75 -10.82
N SER A 98 10.58 -1.85 -11.31
CA SER A 98 10.24 -2.44 -12.60
C SER A 98 9.98 -3.93 -12.45
N CYS A 99 9.22 -4.48 -13.39
CA CYS A 99 8.96 -5.91 -13.53
C CYS A 99 9.32 -6.34 -14.94
N SER A 100 10.21 -7.33 -15.07
CA SER A 100 10.56 -7.96 -16.35
C SER A 100 10.71 -9.46 -16.15
N ASN A 101 10.06 -10.28 -16.98
CA ASN A 101 10.12 -11.75 -16.88
C ASN A 101 9.84 -12.31 -15.47
N LYS A 102 8.85 -11.73 -14.76
CA LYS A 102 8.48 -12.07 -13.38
C LYS A 102 9.55 -11.75 -12.32
N GLU A 103 10.56 -10.98 -12.68
CA GLU A 103 11.61 -10.49 -11.79
C GLU A 103 11.34 -9.03 -11.44
N ILE A 104 11.44 -8.70 -10.16
CA ILE A 104 11.23 -7.35 -9.63
C ILE A 104 12.59 -6.72 -9.39
N THR A 105 12.79 -5.50 -9.92
CA THR A 105 13.97 -4.68 -9.65
C THR A 105 13.54 -3.35 -9.07
N CYS A 106 14.00 -3.05 -7.85
CA CYS A 106 13.83 -1.74 -7.22
C CYS A 106 14.79 -0.73 -7.84
N SER A 107 14.29 0.46 -8.14
CA SER A 107 15.08 1.57 -8.67
C SER A 107 15.38 2.58 -7.57
N SER A 108 16.53 3.25 -7.66
CA SER A 108 16.91 4.38 -6.80
C SER A 108 16.39 5.72 -7.34
#